data_AF-A0A954Q1V6-F1
#
_entry.id   AF-A0A954Q1V6-F1
#
_cell.length_a   1.000
_cell.length_b   1.000
_cell.length_c   1.000
_cell.angle_alpha   90.00
_cell.angle_beta   90.00
_cell.angle_gamma   90.00
#
_symmetry.space_group_name_H-M   'P 1'
#
loop_
_entity.id
_entity.type
_entity.pdbx_description
1 polymer ?
#
loop_
_entity_poly.entity_id
_entity_poly.type
_entity_poly.pdbx_seq_one_letter_code
_entity_poly.pdbx_strand_id
1 'polypeptide(L)'
;MVGVLSLLVTLSLSMIVTRVAAMALMFTGLSREAAKFQARSAFTGSGFTTQESEMVVSHPVRRQIVMLLMLLGNVGVATVAATVMVSVMSTSNSSRQTQVLLGAVFVSGIIGLWIFFSSRWVERHMNRVIAWALKRFTNLDVRDYVSLLELSRGYAVTEMLVEPKDWMA
;
A
#
# COMPACT_ATOMS: atom_id res chain seq x y z
N MET A 1 -7.30 -16.63 21.28
CA MET A 1 -8.23 -16.20 20.21
C MET A 1 -8.06 -14.74 19.86
N VAL A 2 -8.21 -13.82 20.83
CA VAL A 2 -8.06 -12.37 20.61
C VAL A 2 -6.72 -12.01 19.96
N GLY A 3 -5.59 -12.53 20.47
CA GLY A 3 -4.26 -12.27 19.90
C GLY A 3 -4.12 -12.64 18.41
N VAL A 4 -4.61 -13.82 18.02
CA VAL A 4 -4.62 -14.28 16.61
C VAL A 4 -5.47 -13.35 15.74
N LEU A 5 -6.67 -12.99 16.20
CA LEU A 5 -7.55 -12.09 15.46
C LEU A 5 -6.95 -10.68 15.33
N SER A 6 -6.38 -10.13 16.39
CA SER A 6 -5.71 -8.82 16.34
C SER A 6 -4.50 -8.83 15.41
N LEU A 7 -3.75 -9.94 15.32
CA LEU A 7 -2.67 -10.08 14.33
C LEU A 7 -3.21 -10.03 12.90
N LEU A 8 -4.26 -10.82 12.60
CA LEU A 8 -4.87 -10.84 11.27
C LEU A 8 -5.43 -9.46 10.88
N VAL A 9 -6.07 -8.76 11.81
CA VAL A 9 -6.56 -7.39 11.59
C VAL A 9 -5.41 -6.42 11.35
N THR A 10 -4.35 -6.48 12.15
CA THR A 10 -3.18 -5.59 12.00
C THR A 10 -2.46 -5.83 10.66
N LEU A 11 -2.32 -7.08 10.24
CA LEU A 11 -1.78 -7.45 8.92
C LEU A 11 -2.67 -6.98 7.77
N SER A 12 -3.99 -7.08 7.94
CA SER A 12 -4.94 -6.57 6.94
C SER A 12 -4.82 -5.05 6.80
N LEU A 13 -4.73 -4.34 7.92
CA LEU A 13 -4.60 -2.90 7.96
C LEU A 13 -3.28 -2.45 7.33
N SER A 14 -2.15 -3.12 7.63
CA SER A 14 -0.86 -2.78 7.04
C SER A 14 -0.85 -2.96 5.52
N MET A 15 -1.49 -4.02 5.00
CA MET A 15 -1.66 -4.21 3.55
C MET A 15 -2.51 -3.10 2.91
N ILE A 16 -3.57 -2.65 3.57
CA ILE A 16 -4.40 -1.55 3.06
C ILE A 16 -3.62 -0.23 3.07
N VAL A 17 -2.98 0.11 4.19
CA VAL A 17 -2.21 1.35 4.36
C VAL A 17 -1.10 1.46 3.31
N THR A 18 -0.31 0.40 3.13
CA THR A 18 0.77 0.39 2.12
C THR A 18 0.24 0.55 0.70
N ARG A 19 -0.93 -0.03 0.38
CA ARG A 19 -1.54 0.08 -0.95
C ARG A 19 -2.18 1.44 -1.22
N VAL A 20 -2.82 2.03 -0.21
CA VAL A 20 -3.32 3.42 -0.25
C VAL A 20 -2.17 4.37 -0.51
N ALA A 21 -1.07 4.23 0.23
CA ALA A 21 0.08 5.10 0.06
C ALA A 21 0.78 4.92 -1.29
N ALA A 22 0.88 3.68 -1.81
CA ALA A 22 1.37 3.45 -3.16
C ALA A 22 0.53 4.17 -4.22
N MET A 23 -0.80 4.20 -4.09
CA MET A 23 -1.66 4.96 -5.01
C MET A 23 -1.50 6.46 -4.85
N ALA A 24 -1.43 6.96 -3.61
CA ALA A 24 -1.19 8.37 -3.36
C ALA A 24 0.14 8.83 -3.99
N LEU A 25 1.20 8.01 -3.88
CA LEU A 25 2.48 8.24 -4.54
C LEU A 25 2.38 8.20 -6.06
N MET A 26 1.62 7.25 -6.65
CA MET A 26 1.37 7.25 -8.10
C MET A 26 0.66 8.53 -8.58
N PHE A 27 -0.28 9.07 -7.81
CA PHE A 27 -0.95 10.33 -8.15
C PHE A 27 -0.03 11.55 -8.10
N THR A 28 1.11 11.47 -7.42
CA THR A 28 2.16 12.50 -7.50
C THR A 28 3.10 12.35 -8.71
N GLY A 29 2.81 11.42 -9.62
CA GLY A 29 3.58 11.21 -10.86
C GLY A 29 4.69 10.16 -10.76
N LEU A 30 4.74 9.37 -9.67
CA LEU A 30 5.67 8.23 -9.58
C LEU A 30 5.16 7.07 -10.44
N SER A 31 6.10 6.35 -11.09
CA SER A 31 5.78 5.12 -11.80
C SER A 31 5.18 4.08 -10.83
N ARG A 32 4.36 3.17 -11.37
CA ARG A 32 3.71 2.12 -10.57
C ARG A 32 4.70 1.26 -9.79
N GLU A 33 5.84 0.96 -10.40
CA GLU A 33 6.90 0.15 -9.77
C GLU A 33 7.58 0.93 -8.65
N ALA A 34 8.00 2.17 -8.91
CA ALA A 34 8.62 3.03 -7.91
C ALA A 34 7.69 3.29 -6.73
N ALA A 35 6.44 3.65 -6.97
CA ALA A 35 5.47 3.93 -5.91
C ALA A 35 5.18 2.71 -5.01
N LYS A 36 5.03 1.52 -5.59
CA LYS A 36 4.83 0.27 -4.84
C LYS A 36 6.06 -0.11 -4.02
N PHE A 37 7.24 0.00 -4.63
CA PHE A 37 8.49 -0.26 -3.93
C PHE A 37 8.66 0.75 -2.78
N GLN A 38 8.47 2.04 -3.06
CA GLN A 38 8.70 3.08 -2.08
C GLN A 38 7.74 3.01 -0.90
N ALA A 39 6.46 2.75 -1.14
CA ALA A 39 5.49 2.58 -0.07
C ALA A 39 5.84 1.40 0.84
N ARG A 40 6.33 0.29 0.27
CA ARG A 40 6.76 -0.88 1.06
C ARG A 40 8.02 -0.59 1.85
N SER A 41 9.06 -0.05 1.21
CA SER A 41 10.35 0.26 1.85
C SER A 41 10.21 1.31 2.96
N ALA A 42 9.34 2.31 2.76
CA ALA A 42 9.01 3.29 3.79
C ALA A 42 8.30 2.65 4.98
N PHE A 43 7.32 1.77 4.73
CA PHE A 43 6.56 1.10 5.78
C PHE A 43 7.41 0.07 6.55
N THR A 44 8.37 -0.60 5.90
CA THR A 44 9.27 -1.55 6.58
C THR A 44 10.49 -0.88 7.20
N GLY A 45 10.72 0.40 6.92
CA GLY A 45 11.91 1.13 7.39
C GLY A 45 13.22 0.67 6.73
N SER A 46 13.15 -0.03 5.60
CA SER A 46 14.33 -0.59 4.91
C SER A 46 15.18 0.46 4.20
N GLY A 47 14.63 1.66 3.97
CA GLY A 47 15.33 2.78 3.33
C GLY A 47 15.30 2.75 1.79
N PHE A 48 16.10 3.64 1.19
CA PHE A 48 16.13 3.91 -0.25
C PHE A 48 17.57 4.09 -0.74
N THR A 49 17.76 4.00 -2.05
CA THR A 49 18.95 4.55 -2.70
C THR A 49 18.85 6.08 -2.78
N THR A 50 19.97 6.77 -3.03
CA THR A 50 20.01 8.24 -3.10
C THR A 50 19.10 8.80 -4.19
N GLN A 51 19.11 8.22 -5.39
CA GLN A 51 18.25 8.65 -6.51
C GLN A 51 16.75 8.52 -6.18
N GLU A 52 16.33 7.40 -5.58
CA GLU A 52 14.94 7.20 -5.15
C GLU A 52 14.53 8.16 -4.04
N SER A 53 15.46 8.50 -3.15
CA SER A 53 15.23 9.48 -2.07
C SER A 53 15.00 10.89 -2.61
N GLU A 54 15.77 11.32 -3.60
CA GLU A 54 15.60 12.62 -4.27
C GLU A 54 14.22 12.72 -4.93
N MET A 55 13.79 11.63 -5.59
CA MET A 55 12.45 11.55 -6.16
C MET A 55 11.37 11.73 -5.08
N VAL A 56 11.49 11.12 -3.91
CA VAL A 56 10.50 11.31 -2.83
C VAL A 56 10.56 12.72 -2.22
N VAL A 57 11.74 13.18 -1.84
CA VAL A 57 11.93 14.37 -0.99
C VAL A 57 11.72 15.68 -1.75
N SER A 58 11.91 15.67 -3.07
CA SER A 58 11.68 16.82 -3.97
C SER A 58 10.23 17.33 -4.00
N HIS A 59 9.25 16.52 -3.60
CA HIS A 59 7.83 16.92 -3.58
C HIS A 59 7.28 16.91 -2.15
N PRO A 60 6.70 18.03 -1.66
CA PRO A 60 6.27 18.16 -0.26
C PRO A 60 5.24 17.11 0.15
N VAL A 61 4.29 16.76 -0.73
CA VAL A 61 3.28 15.74 -0.46
C VAL A 61 3.87 14.32 -0.39
N ARG A 62 4.79 13.96 -1.29
CA ARG A 62 5.47 12.65 -1.27
C ARG A 62 6.23 12.46 0.04
N ARG A 63 6.95 13.50 0.46
CA ARG A 63 7.67 13.55 1.73
C ARG A 63 6.75 13.29 2.93
N GLN A 64 5.58 13.94 2.97
CA GLN A 64 4.60 13.72 4.05
C GLN A 64 4.05 12.28 4.08
N ILE A 65 3.71 11.73 2.91
CA ILE A 65 3.24 10.33 2.81
C ILE A 65 4.29 9.36 3.35
N VAL A 66 5.55 9.52 2.92
CA VAL A 66 6.64 8.65 3.34
C VAL A 66 6.96 8.78 4.83
N MET A 67 6.96 10.00 5.39
CA MET A 67 7.15 10.20 6.83
C MET A 67 6.04 9.51 7.65
N LEU A 68 4.79 9.60 7.21
CA LEU A 68 3.67 8.91 7.87
C LEU A 68 3.81 7.38 7.77
N LEU A 69 4.22 6.86 6.61
CA LEU A 69 4.47 5.42 6.44
C LEU A 69 5.57 4.90 7.36
N MET A 70 6.66 5.63 7.51
CA MET A 70 7.76 5.26 8.42
C MET A 70 7.28 5.21 9.88
N LEU A 71 6.48 6.19 10.30
CA LEU A 71 5.88 6.20 11.63
C LEU A 71 4.94 5.01 11.85
N LEU A 72 3.98 4.82 10.93
CA LEU A 72 3.01 3.72 11.00
C LEU A 72 3.68 2.35 10.91
N GLY A 73 4.74 2.23 10.13
CA GLY A 73 5.57 1.04 10.01
C GLY A 73 6.15 0.62 11.34
N ASN A 74 6.86 1.54 12.00
CA ASN A 74 7.50 1.28 13.29
C ASN A 74 6.47 0.97 14.40
N VAL A 75 5.38 1.74 14.47
CA VAL A 75 4.28 1.48 15.42
C VAL A 75 3.62 0.13 15.13
N GLY A 76 3.44 -0.20 13.85
CA GLY A 76 2.85 -1.46 13.40
C GLY A 76 3.69 -2.67 13.81
N VAL A 77 5.01 -2.62 13.59
CA VAL A 77 5.93 -3.69 14.00
C VAL A 77 5.89 -3.91 15.51
N ALA A 78 5.92 -2.84 16.31
CA ALA A 78 5.81 -2.94 17.77
C ALA A 78 4.49 -3.59 18.21
N THR A 79 3.37 -3.19 17.58
CA THR A 79 2.03 -3.72 17.87
C THR A 79 1.93 -5.21 17.52
N VAL A 80 2.45 -5.61 16.35
CA VAL A 80 2.49 -7.02 15.93
C VAL A 80 3.34 -7.83 16.92
N ALA A 81 4.53 -7.35 17.29
CA ALA A 81 5.40 -8.04 18.24
C ALA A 81 4.72 -8.26 19.60
N ALA A 82 4.11 -7.22 20.16
CA ALA A 82 3.36 -7.31 21.42
C ALA A 82 2.21 -8.33 21.32
N THR A 83 1.47 -8.30 20.22
CA THR A 83 0.33 -9.19 20.01
C THR A 83 0.76 -10.65 19.84
N VAL A 84 1.86 -10.92 19.12
CA VAL A 84 2.44 -12.27 19.02
C VAL A 84 2.84 -12.76 20.41
N MET A 85 3.52 -11.92 21.20
CA MET A 85 3.97 -12.28 22.54
C MET A 85 2.79 -12.66 23.45
N VAL A 86 1.75 -11.81 23.51
CA VAL A 86 0.52 -12.10 24.26
C VAL A 86 -0.16 -13.37 23.75
N SER A 87 -0.21 -13.58 22.43
CA SER A 87 -0.79 -14.78 21.84
C SER A 87 -0.05 -16.04 22.26
N VAL A 88 1.29 -16.03 22.25
CA VAL A 88 2.13 -17.17 22.67
C VAL A 88 1.96 -17.45 24.16
N MET A 89 2.02 -16.42 25.01
CA MET A 89 1.86 -16.57 26.47
C MET A 89 0.48 -17.10 26.85
N SER A 90 -0.58 -16.67 26.16
CA SER A 90 -1.93 -17.20 26.40
C SER A 90 -2.08 -18.67 25.95
N THR A 91 -1.28 -19.10 24.98
CA THR A 91 -1.35 -20.44 24.38
C THR A 91 -0.57 -21.48 25.18
N SER A 92 0.47 -21.08 25.92
CA SER A 92 1.31 -22.01 26.70
C SER A 92 0.56 -22.72 27.83
N ASN A 93 -0.45 -22.07 28.42
CA ASN A 93 -1.24 -22.63 29.52
C ASN A 93 -2.54 -23.34 29.05
N SER A 94 -2.75 -23.43 27.73
CA SER A 94 -3.98 -23.94 27.13
C SER A 94 -3.88 -25.42 26.77
N SER A 95 -5.02 -26.12 26.72
CA SER A 95 -5.09 -27.52 26.29
C SER A 95 -4.50 -27.73 24.88
N ARG A 96 -3.92 -28.92 24.60
CA ARG A 96 -3.40 -29.27 23.26
C ARG A 96 -4.44 -29.02 22.15
N GLN A 97 -5.71 -29.31 22.42
CA GLN A 97 -6.80 -29.10 21.46
C GLN A 97 -6.98 -27.61 21.12
N THR A 98 -6.91 -26.74 22.14
CA THR A 98 -6.96 -25.28 21.95
C THR A 98 -5.76 -24.76 21.16
N GLN A 99 -4.56 -25.31 21.39
CA GLN A 99 -3.35 -24.94 20.66
C GLN A 99 -3.45 -25.29 19.17
N VAL A 100 -3.92 -26.49 18.84
CA VAL A 100 -4.12 -26.93 17.45
C VAL A 100 -5.17 -26.06 16.75
N LEU A 101 -6.28 -25.76 17.43
CA LEU A 101 -7.34 -24.93 16.87
C LEU A 101 -6.85 -23.49 16.61
N LEU A 102 -6.11 -22.88 17.55
CA LEU A 102 -5.52 -21.56 17.36
C LEU A 102 -4.53 -21.52 16.19
N GLY A 103 -3.68 -22.54 16.07
CA GLY A 103 -2.77 -22.68 14.93
C GLY A 103 -3.51 -22.79 13.60
N ALA A 104 -4.57 -23.60 13.55
CA ALA A 104 -5.40 -23.76 12.35
C ALA A 104 -6.10 -22.44 11.95
N VAL A 105 -6.64 -21.69 12.92
CA VAL A 105 -7.26 -20.37 12.67
C VAL A 105 -6.24 -19.36 12.17
N PHE A 106 -5.03 -19.34 12.72
CA PHE A 106 -3.98 -18.43 12.27
C PHE A 106 -3.54 -18.73 10.83
N VAL A 107 -3.27 -20.00 10.52
CA VAL A 107 -2.85 -20.42 9.17
C VAL A 107 -3.95 -20.18 8.14
N SER A 108 -5.19 -20.58 8.45
CA SER A 108 -6.34 -20.31 7.56
C SER A 108 -6.58 -18.81 7.37
N GLY A 109 -6.40 -18.00 8.42
CA GLY A 109 -6.47 -16.55 8.34
C GLY A 109 -5.43 -15.95 7.38
N ILE A 110 -4.17 -16.36 7.48
CA ILE A 110 -3.11 -15.89 6.57
C ILE A 110 -3.40 -16.29 5.12
N ILE A 111 -3.80 -17.54 4.89
CA ILE A 111 -4.16 -18.02 3.54
C ILE A 111 -5.33 -17.22 2.99
N GLY A 112 -6.36 -16.99 3.83
CA GLY A 112 -7.53 -16.18 3.47
C GLY A 112 -7.14 -14.75 3.08
N LEU A 113 -6.27 -14.10 3.86
CA LEU A 113 -5.76 -12.77 3.53
C LEU A 113 -4.95 -12.75 2.24
N TRP A 114 -4.08 -13.73 2.03
CA TRP A 114 -3.28 -13.81 0.81
C TRP A 114 -4.15 -13.95 -0.44
N ILE A 115 -5.15 -14.84 -0.42
CA ILE A 115 -6.11 -15.01 -1.52
C ILE A 115 -6.93 -13.74 -1.73
N PHE A 116 -7.41 -13.13 -0.64
CA PHE A 116 -8.23 -11.93 -0.70
C PHE A 116 -7.47 -10.75 -1.32
N PHE A 117 -6.28 -10.42 -0.82
CA PHE A 117 -5.49 -9.28 -1.31
C PHE A 117 -4.86 -9.50 -2.70
N SER A 118 -4.68 -10.75 -3.12
CA SER A 118 -4.21 -11.14 -4.46
C SER A 118 -5.33 -11.15 -5.52
N SER A 119 -6.59 -11.17 -5.11
CA SER A 119 -7.72 -11.23 -6.04
C SER A 119 -7.81 -9.96 -6.92
N ARG A 120 -7.87 -10.16 -8.25
CA ARG A 120 -8.06 -9.07 -9.23
C ARG A 120 -9.35 -8.28 -9.01
N TRP A 121 -10.36 -8.89 -8.40
CA TRP A 121 -11.61 -8.20 -8.07
C TRP A 121 -11.41 -7.23 -6.91
N VAL A 122 -10.76 -7.70 -5.84
CA VAL A 122 -10.42 -6.87 -4.67
C VAL A 122 -9.48 -5.75 -5.07
N GLU A 123 -8.48 -6.03 -5.90
CA GLU A 123 -7.59 -5.02 -6.47
C GLU A 123 -8.37 -3.90 -7.17
N ARG A 124 -9.25 -4.24 -8.11
CA ARG A 124 -10.03 -3.23 -8.84
C ARG A 124 -10.93 -2.42 -7.93
N HIS A 125 -11.60 -3.06 -6.98
CA HIS A 125 -12.49 -2.37 -6.06
C HIS A 125 -11.71 -1.43 -5.14
N MET A 126 -10.60 -1.91 -4.58
CA MET A 126 -9.77 -1.12 -3.69
C MET A 126 -9.13 0.07 -4.42
N ASN A 127 -8.64 -0.13 -5.66
CA ASN A 127 -8.13 0.97 -6.48
C ASN A 127 -9.20 2.05 -6.71
N ARG A 128 -10.45 1.64 -6.99
CA ARG A 128 -11.56 2.59 -7.19
C ARG A 128 -11.91 3.34 -5.90
N VAL A 129 -12.00 2.65 -4.78
CA VAL A 129 -12.30 3.26 -3.47
C VAL A 129 -11.19 4.22 -3.06
N ILE A 130 -9.93 3.83 -3.24
CA ILE A 130 -8.77 4.67 -2.91
C ILE A 130 -8.73 5.91 -3.80
N ALA A 131 -8.95 5.77 -5.11
CA ALA A 131 -9.02 6.91 -6.03
C ALA A 131 -10.15 7.87 -5.66
N TRP A 132 -11.34 7.34 -5.34
CA TRP A 132 -12.47 8.12 -4.87
C TRP A 132 -12.17 8.86 -3.56
N ALA A 133 -11.59 8.16 -2.58
CA ALA A 133 -11.25 8.74 -1.28
C ALA A 133 -10.20 9.85 -1.42
N LEU A 134 -9.14 9.61 -2.21
CA LEU A 134 -8.10 10.61 -2.45
C LEU A 134 -8.66 11.85 -3.15
N LYS A 135 -9.57 11.70 -4.12
CA LYS A 135 -10.24 12.84 -4.78
C LYS A 135 -11.18 13.61 -3.84
N ARG A 136 -11.83 12.90 -2.90
CA ARG A 136 -12.78 13.49 -1.94
C ARG A 136 -12.07 14.24 -0.82
N PHE A 137 -10.98 13.68 -0.31
CA PHE A 137 -10.32 14.14 0.91
C PHE A 137 -9.04 14.94 0.65
N THR A 138 -8.51 14.93 -0.57
CA THR A 138 -7.26 15.62 -0.89
C THR A 138 -7.40 16.46 -2.16
N ASN A 139 -6.83 17.67 -2.15
CA ASN A 139 -6.69 18.52 -3.34
C ASN A 139 -5.51 18.07 -4.23
N LEU A 140 -5.34 16.75 -4.37
CA LEU A 140 -4.41 16.17 -5.33
C LEU A 140 -5.12 16.25 -6.68
N ASP A 141 -4.57 17.04 -7.62
CA ASP A 141 -5.08 17.12 -8.99
C ASP A 141 -4.95 15.72 -9.61
N VAL A 142 -6.06 14.97 -9.63
CA VAL A 142 -6.15 13.62 -10.18
C VAL A 142 -6.07 13.75 -11.69
N ARG A 143 -4.89 14.09 -12.20
CA ARG A 143 -4.58 13.95 -13.62
C ARG A 143 -4.41 12.46 -13.89
N ASP A 144 -4.96 12.03 -15.01
CA ASP A 144 -5.00 10.64 -15.44
C ASP A 144 -3.60 10.18 -15.92
N TYR A 145 -2.61 10.26 -15.02
CA TYR A 145 -1.24 9.84 -15.28
C TYR A 145 -1.15 8.33 -15.49
N VAL A 146 -2.11 7.56 -14.95
CA VAL A 146 -2.14 6.10 -15.05
C VAL A 146 -2.41 5.65 -16.49
N SER A 147 -3.18 6.42 -17.27
CA SER A 147 -3.41 6.13 -18.69
C SER A 147 -2.22 6.55 -19.57
N LEU A 148 -1.48 7.61 -19.20
CA LEU A 148 -0.34 8.12 -19.96
C LEU A 148 0.97 7.36 -19.68
N LEU A 149 1.13 6.80 -18.48
CA LEU A 149 2.33 6.05 -18.07
C LEU A 149 2.29 4.56 -18.46
N GLU A 150 1.17 4.06 -18.97
CA GLU A 150 1.02 2.66 -19.42
C GLU A 150 1.26 2.46 -20.93
N LEU A 151 1.59 3.52 -21.71
CA LEU A 151 2.23 3.32 -23.02
C LEU A 151 3.68 2.85 -22.80
N SER A 152 3.82 1.53 -22.72
CA SER A 152 5.04 0.75 -22.89
C SER A 152 6.28 1.55 -23.32
N ARG A 153 7.31 1.59 -22.46
CA ARG A 153 8.71 1.97 -22.74
C ARG A 153 8.93 2.66 -24.09
N GLY A 154 8.86 3.99 -24.12
CA GLY A 154 9.31 4.81 -25.25
C GLY A 154 8.26 5.69 -25.92
N TYR A 155 7.00 5.66 -25.46
CA TYR A 155 5.93 6.48 -26.04
C TYR A 155 5.19 7.27 -24.96
N ALA A 156 4.81 8.51 -25.29
CA ALA A 156 3.98 9.38 -24.46
C ALA A 156 2.82 9.89 -25.30
N VAL A 157 1.62 9.98 -24.70
CA VAL A 157 0.45 10.61 -25.35
C VAL A 157 0.30 12.01 -24.76
N THR A 158 0.20 13.02 -25.62
CA THR A 158 -0.10 14.40 -25.22
C THR A 158 -1.28 14.87 -26.05
N GLU A 159 -2.25 15.52 -25.41
CA GLU A 159 -3.28 16.27 -26.15
C GLU A 159 -2.71 17.64 -26.51
N MET A 160 -2.78 18.00 -27.79
CA MET A 160 -2.41 19.31 -28.31
C MET A 160 -3.63 19.89 -29.03
N LEU A 161 -3.99 21.13 -28.71
CA LEU A 161 -4.99 21.88 -29.45
C LEU A 161 -4.41 22.22 -30.83
N VAL A 162 -5.05 21.72 -31.88
CA VAL A 162 -4.65 21.95 -33.27
C VAL A 162 -5.58 22.99 -33.88
N GLU A 163 -5.03 24.06 -34.42
CA GLU A 163 -5.80 25.10 -35.11
C GLU A 163 -6.01 24.74 -36.59
N PRO A 164 -7.04 25.24 -37.29
CA PRO A 164 -7.38 24.85 -38.68
C PRO A 164 -6.30 25.15 -39.74
N LYS A 165 -5.19 25.79 -39.35
CA LYS A 165 -4.06 26.13 -40.22
C LYS A 165 -2.77 25.39 -39.82
N ASP A 166 -2.81 24.54 -38.81
CA ASP A 166 -1.66 23.76 -38.41
C ASP A 166 -1.40 22.62 -39.40
N TRP A 167 -0.11 22.32 -39.59
CA TRP A 167 0.37 21.28 -40.49
C TRP A 167 -0.05 19.85 -40.10
N MET A 168 -0.57 19.66 -38.89
CA MET A 168 -1.10 18.40 -38.35
C MET A 168 -2.64 18.36 -38.28
N ALA A 169 -3.33 19.38 -38.80
CA ALA A 169 -4.79 19.47 -38.85
C ALA A 169 -5.39 18.58 -39.94
#